data_AF-Q96PS8-F1
#
_entry.id   AF-Q96PS8-F1
#
_cell.length_a   1.000
_cell.length_b   1.000
_cell.length_c   1.000
_cell.angle_alpha   90.00
_cell.angle_beta   90.00
_cell.angle_gamma   90.00
#
_symmetry.space_group_name_H-M   'P 1'
#
loop_
_entity.id
_entity.type
_entity.pdbx_description
1 polymer ?
#
loop_
_entity_poly.entity_id
_entity_poly.type
_entity_poly.pdbx_seq_one_letter_code
_entity_poly.pdbx_strand_id
1 'polypeptide(L)'
;MVFTQAPAEIMGHLRIRSLLARQCLAEFLGVFVLMLLTQGAVAQAVTSGETKGNFFTMFLAGSLAVTIAIYVGGNVSGAHLNPAFSLAMCIVGRLPWVKLPIYILVQLLSAFCASGATYVLYHDALQNYTGGNLTVTGPKETASIFATYPAPYLSLNNGFLDQVLGTGMLIVGLLAILDRRNKGVPAGLEPVVVGMLILALGLSMGANCGIPLNPARDLGPRLFTYVAGWGPEVFSAGNGWWWVPVVAPLVGATVGTATYQLLVALHHPEGPEPAQDLVSAQHKASELETPASAQMLECKL
;
A
#
# COMPACT_ATOMS: atom_id res chain seq x y z
N MET A 1 -16.83 20.58 -4.96
CA MET A 1 -18.06 19.89 -5.43
C MET A 1 -18.88 19.55 -4.19
N VAL A 2 -19.87 20.36 -3.85
CA VAL A 2 -20.80 20.04 -2.75
C VAL A 2 -21.76 19.02 -3.34
N PHE A 3 -21.64 17.73 -2.97
CA PHE A 3 -22.71 16.78 -3.24
C PHE A 3 -23.98 17.41 -2.68
N THR A 4 -24.99 17.59 -3.55
CA THR A 4 -26.33 18.01 -3.15
C THR A 4 -26.70 17.15 -1.95
N GLN A 5 -26.76 17.74 -0.76
CA GLN A 5 -27.03 16.98 0.44
C GLN A 5 -28.38 16.28 0.20
N ALA A 6 -28.37 14.95 0.14
CA ALA A 6 -29.61 14.22 0.28
C ALA A 6 -30.30 14.77 1.54
N PRO A 7 -31.63 14.94 1.55
CA PRO A 7 -32.35 15.52 2.67
C PRO A 7 -31.81 14.94 3.99
N ALA A 8 -31.44 15.81 4.94
CA ALA A 8 -30.75 15.41 6.16
C ALA A 8 -31.47 14.25 6.89
N GLU A 9 -32.80 14.18 6.74
CA GLU A 9 -33.64 13.07 7.20
C GLU A 9 -33.25 11.72 6.58
N ILE A 10 -33.17 11.61 5.25
CA ILE A 10 -32.79 10.36 4.55
C ILE A 10 -31.40 9.92 5.00
N MET A 11 -30.45 10.85 5.10
CA MET A 11 -29.09 10.52 5.56
C MET A 11 -29.08 10.09 7.02
N GLY A 12 -29.91 10.70 7.88
CA GLY A 12 -30.11 10.28 9.26
C GLY A 12 -30.61 8.84 9.39
N HIS A 13 -31.54 8.44 8.53
CA HIS A 13 -32.10 7.08 8.50
C HIS A 13 -31.13 6.02 7.96
N LEU A 14 -30.31 6.36 6.97
CA LEU A 14 -29.33 5.43 6.38
C LEU A 14 -28.01 5.36 7.15
N ARG A 15 -27.72 6.33 8.03
CA ARG A 15 -26.46 6.38 8.76
C ARG A 15 -26.38 5.28 9.82
N ILE A 16 -25.47 4.35 9.61
CA ILE A 16 -25.11 3.32 10.59
C ILE A 16 -24.53 3.98 11.85
N ARG A 17 -25.06 3.63 13.03
CA ARG A 17 -24.61 4.20 14.31
C ARG A 17 -23.27 3.64 14.78
N SER A 18 -23.02 2.35 14.56
CA SER A 18 -21.78 1.69 14.96
C SER A 18 -20.60 2.24 14.16
N LEU A 19 -19.62 2.82 14.88
CA LEU A 19 -18.37 3.27 14.27
C LEU A 19 -17.65 2.10 13.59
N LEU A 20 -17.56 0.94 14.26
CA LEU A 20 -16.90 -0.24 13.71
C LEU A 20 -17.56 -0.72 12.42
N ALA A 21 -18.89 -0.77 12.36
CA ALA A 21 -19.59 -1.18 11.14
C ALA A 21 -19.34 -0.21 9.98
N ARG A 22 -19.31 1.11 10.25
CA ARG A 22 -18.92 2.12 9.23
C ARG A 22 -17.49 1.92 8.74
N GLN A 23 -16.57 1.62 9.65
CA GLN A 23 -15.18 1.32 9.33
C GLN A 23 -15.07 0.07 8.46
N CYS A 24 -15.79 -1.00 8.80
CA CYS A 24 -15.81 -2.24 8.02
C CYS A 24 -16.32 -1.99 6.59
N LEU A 25 -17.37 -1.18 6.40
CA LEU A 25 -17.87 -0.86 5.06
C LEU A 25 -16.87 -0.03 4.25
N ALA A 26 -16.22 0.96 4.87
CA ALA A 26 -15.20 1.77 4.20
C ALA A 26 -13.96 0.94 3.84
N GLU A 27 -13.54 0.06 4.75
CA GLU A 27 -12.44 -0.87 4.54
C GLU A 27 -12.76 -1.87 3.43
N PHE A 28 -13.97 -2.42 3.43
CA PHE A 28 -14.45 -3.31 2.38
C PHE A 28 -14.41 -2.60 1.01
N LEU A 29 -14.99 -1.41 0.89
CA LEU A 29 -15.01 -0.69 -0.38
C LEU A 29 -13.61 -0.30 -0.86
N GLY A 30 -12.74 0.14 0.06
CA GLY A 30 -11.35 0.47 -0.24
C GLY A 30 -10.59 -0.73 -0.82
N VAL A 31 -10.65 -1.89 -0.15
CA VAL A 31 -9.98 -3.11 -0.63
C VAL A 31 -10.60 -3.57 -1.95
N PHE A 32 -11.92 -3.41 -2.12
CA PHE A 32 -12.59 -3.82 -3.34
C PHE A 32 -12.08 -3.03 -4.53
N VAL A 33 -11.98 -1.69 -4.40
CA VAL A 33 -11.44 -0.79 -5.42
C VAL A 33 -9.97 -1.09 -5.69
N LEU A 34 -9.17 -1.29 -4.64
CA LEU A 34 -7.76 -1.66 -4.75
C LEU A 34 -7.59 -2.93 -5.62
N MET A 35 -8.31 -3.99 -5.26
CA MET A 35 -8.17 -5.28 -5.91
C MET A 35 -8.75 -5.30 -7.32
N LEU A 36 -9.93 -4.71 -7.54
CA LEU A 36 -10.54 -4.66 -8.87
C LEU A 36 -9.64 -3.93 -9.88
N LEU A 37 -9.07 -2.79 -9.51
CA LEU A 37 -8.18 -2.04 -10.40
C LEU A 37 -6.83 -2.75 -10.60
N THR A 38 -6.25 -3.31 -9.54
CA THR A 38 -4.98 -4.03 -9.63
C THR A 38 -5.13 -5.27 -10.52
N GLN A 39 -6.13 -6.10 -10.26
CA GLN A 39 -6.36 -7.33 -11.01
C GLN A 39 -6.84 -7.02 -12.43
N GLY A 40 -7.65 -5.98 -12.64
CA GLY A 40 -8.04 -5.53 -13.99
C GLY A 40 -6.84 -5.12 -14.85
N ALA A 41 -5.84 -4.46 -14.25
CA ALA A 41 -4.60 -4.12 -14.94
C ALA A 41 -3.78 -5.35 -15.36
N VAL A 42 -3.70 -6.36 -14.50
CA VAL A 42 -3.03 -7.62 -14.84
C VAL A 42 -3.86 -8.41 -15.86
N ALA A 43 -5.17 -8.50 -15.66
CA ALA A 43 -6.09 -9.22 -16.54
C ALA A 43 -6.00 -8.68 -17.97
N GLN A 44 -6.12 -7.37 -18.19
CA GLN A 44 -6.01 -6.82 -19.56
C GLN A 44 -4.65 -7.09 -20.20
N ALA A 45 -3.57 -7.04 -19.42
CA ALA A 45 -2.23 -7.29 -19.94
C ALA A 45 -2.09 -8.76 -20.34
N VAL A 46 -2.42 -9.69 -19.43
CA VAL A 46 -2.34 -11.14 -19.68
C VAL A 46 -3.25 -11.56 -20.83
N THR A 47 -4.55 -11.25 -20.77
CA THR A 47 -5.51 -11.74 -21.77
C THR A 47 -5.35 -11.10 -23.15
N SER A 48 -4.65 -9.96 -23.24
CA SER A 48 -4.30 -9.33 -24.52
C SER A 48 -2.95 -9.79 -25.10
N GLY A 49 -2.27 -10.75 -24.45
CA GLY A 49 -0.91 -11.13 -24.83
C GLY A 49 0.07 -9.97 -24.72
N GLU A 50 -0.08 -9.14 -23.69
CA GLU A 50 0.70 -7.93 -23.38
C GLU A 50 0.61 -6.80 -24.41
N THR A 51 -0.32 -6.87 -25.37
CA THR A 51 -0.52 -5.79 -26.35
C THR A 51 -1.21 -4.55 -25.76
N LYS A 52 -1.89 -4.68 -24.62
CA LYS A 52 -2.59 -3.58 -23.90
C LYS A 52 -2.05 -3.29 -22.50
N GLY A 53 -0.94 -3.90 -22.12
CA GLY A 53 -0.28 -3.65 -20.85
C GLY A 53 0.98 -4.49 -20.71
N ASN A 54 1.94 -3.99 -19.94
CA ASN A 54 3.21 -4.63 -19.63
C ASN A 54 3.52 -4.53 -18.13
N PHE A 55 4.65 -5.10 -17.72
CA PHE A 55 5.14 -5.10 -16.33
C PHE A 55 5.06 -3.71 -15.67
N PHE A 56 5.53 -2.65 -16.33
CA PHE A 56 5.49 -1.30 -15.79
C PHE A 56 4.05 -0.81 -15.59
N THR A 57 3.17 -0.99 -16.57
CA THR A 57 1.78 -0.52 -16.46
C THR A 57 0.97 -1.28 -15.43
N MET A 58 1.28 -2.57 -15.18
CA MET A 58 0.65 -3.33 -14.11
C MET A 58 0.98 -2.73 -12.73
N PHE A 59 2.25 -2.40 -12.47
CA PHE A 59 2.64 -1.74 -11.22
C PHE A 59 2.15 -0.30 -11.11
N LEU A 60 2.17 0.46 -12.21
CA LEU A 60 1.60 1.80 -12.24
C LEU A 60 0.12 1.76 -11.87
N ALA A 61 -0.68 0.90 -12.50
CA ALA A 61 -2.09 0.77 -12.19
C ALA A 61 -2.34 0.27 -10.76
N GLY A 62 -1.61 -0.74 -10.28
CA GLY A 62 -1.72 -1.22 -8.91
C GLY A 62 -1.36 -0.15 -7.87
N SER A 63 -0.35 0.68 -8.15
CA SER A 63 0.03 1.80 -7.28
C SER A 63 -1.03 2.91 -7.25
N LEU A 64 -1.63 3.23 -8.40
CA LEU A 64 -2.75 4.18 -8.49
C LEU A 64 -4.00 3.61 -7.81
N ALA A 65 -4.24 2.29 -7.88
CA ALA A 65 -5.31 1.63 -7.19
C ALA A 65 -5.20 1.79 -5.66
N VAL A 66 -3.99 1.69 -5.10
CA VAL A 66 -3.74 1.99 -3.68
C VAL A 66 -4.08 3.44 -3.36
N THR A 67 -3.60 4.40 -4.16
CA THR A 67 -3.90 5.83 -3.97
C THR A 67 -5.42 6.08 -3.92
N ILE A 68 -6.16 5.56 -4.90
CA ILE A 68 -7.62 5.74 -4.96
C ILE A 68 -8.31 5.04 -3.79
N ALA A 69 -7.91 3.82 -3.44
CA ALA A 69 -8.50 3.09 -2.33
C ALA A 69 -8.31 3.81 -0.97
N ILE A 70 -7.16 4.47 -0.78
CA ILE A 70 -6.93 5.30 0.41
C ILE A 70 -7.84 6.53 0.39
N TYR A 71 -8.02 7.20 -0.74
CA TYR A 71 -8.99 8.31 -0.84
C TYR A 71 -10.43 7.86 -0.57
N VAL A 72 -10.80 6.64 -0.96
CA VAL A 72 -12.14 6.06 -0.73
C VAL A 72 -12.42 5.86 0.76
N GLY A 73 -11.50 5.25 1.50
CA GLY A 73 -11.74 4.79 2.89
C GLY A 73 -11.06 5.62 3.98
N GLY A 74 -10.11 6.48 3.63
CA GLY A 74 -9.10 7.03 4.56
C GLY A 74 -9.68 7.73 5.78
N ASN A 75 -10.67 8.60 5.59
CA ASN A 75 -11.28 9.35 6.70
C ASN A 75 -12.25 8.53 7.56
N VAL A 76 -12.70 7.36 7.09
CA VAL A 76 -13.67 6.54 7.83
C VAL A 76 -12.97 5.38 8.54
N SER A 77 -12.24 4.54 7.81
CA SER A 77 -11.56 3.35 8.36
C SER A 77 -10.09 3.56 8.70
N GLY A 78 -9.48 4.64 8.20
CA GLY A 78 -8.03 4.81 8.14
C GLY A 78 -7.40 4.20 6.88
N ALA A 79 -8.21 3.55 6.01
CA ALA A 79 -7.77 2.83 4.82
C ALA A 79 -6.55 1.94 5.08
N HIS A 80 -6.72 0.92 5.92
CA HIS A 80 -5.61 0.03 6.21
C HIS A 80 -5.28 -0.87 5.03
N LEU A 81 -6.32 -1.42 4.40
CA LEU A 81 -6.37 -2.20 3.17
C LEU A 81 -5.47 -3.45 3.15
N ASN A 82 -4.80 -3.74 4.26
CA ASN A 82 -3.69 -4.66 4.37
C ASN A 82 -3.58 -5.19 5.83
N PRO A 83 -3.65 -6.51 6.05
CA PRO A 83 -3.40 -7.14 7.35
C PRO A 83 -2.04 -6.77 7.96
N ALA A 84 -0.98 -6.71 7.15
CA ALA A 84 0.37 -6.38 7.59
C ALA A 84 0.48 -4.94 8.09
N PHE A 85 -0.15 -3.99 7.39
CA PHE A 85 -0.23 -2.60 7.87
C PHE A 85 -1.13 -2.48 9.11
N SER A 86 -2.23 -3.23 9.17
CA SER A 86 -3.11 -3.26 10.36
C SER A 86 -2.37 -3.77 11.60
N LEU A 87 -1.52 -4.78 11.44
CA LEU A 87 -0.63 -5.26 12.50
C LEU A 87 0.36 -4.17 12.94
N ALA A 88 1.04 -3.52 11.99
CA ALA A 88 1.95 -2.41 12.30
C ALA A 88 1.26 -1.29 13.10
N MET A 89 0.04 -0.90 12.69
CA MET A 89 -0.77 0.08 13.41
C MET A 89 -1.18 -0.38 14.80
N CYS A 90 -1.37 -1.69 15.05
CA CYS A 90 -1.59 -2.21 16.39
C CYS A 90 -0.33 -2.10 17.26
N ILE A 91 0.83 -2.45 16.70
CA ILE A 91 2.13 -2.38 17.40
C ILE A 91 2.43 -0.96 17.85
N VAL A 92 2.17 0.05 16.99
CA VAL A 92 2.38 1.47 17.33
C VAL A 92 1.21 2.11 18.09
N GLY A 93 0.22 1.33 18.53
CA GLY A 93 -0.92 1.82 19.33
C GLY A 93 -1.92 2.70 18.58
N ARG A 94 -1.93 2.68 17.24
CA ARG A 94 -2.83 3.45 16.37
C ARG A 94 -4.09 2.68 15.96
N LEU A 95 -4.12 1.36 16.14
CA LEU A 95 -5.30 0.51 15.97
C LEU A 95 -5.50 -0.37 17.22
N PRO A 96 -6.70 -0.43 17.82
CA PRO A 96 -6.97 -1.38 18.89
C PRO A 96 -6.85 -2.83 18.40
N TRP A 97 -6.16 -3.67 19.16
CA TRP A 97 -5.94 -5.09 18.83
C TRP A 97 -7.23 -5.88 18.54
N VAL A 98 -8.35 -5.52 19.19
CA VAL A 98 -9.67 -6.13 18.94
C VAL A 98 -10.16 -5.92 17.50
N LYS A 99 -9.78 -4.81 16.86
CA LYS A 99 -10.15 -4.53 15.47
C LYS A 99 -9.32 -5.31 14.46
N LEU A 100 -8.12 -5.76 14.82
CA LEU A 100 -7.22 -6.46 13.91
C LEU A 100 -7.88 -7.68 13.24
N PRO A 101 -8.41 -8.68 13.96
CA PRO A 101 -9.04 -9.84 13.31
C PRO A 101 -10.27 -9.44 12.49
N ILE A 102 -11.01 -8.41 12.90
CA ILE A 102 -12.20 -7.93 12.18
C ILE A 102 -11.79 -7.30 10.84
N TYR A 103 -10.77 -6.44 10.84
CA TYR A 103 -10.23 -5.83 9.63
C TYR A 103 -9.68 -6.90 8.69
N ILE A 104 -8.94 -7.89 9.20
CA ILE A 104 -8.41 -9.00 8.39
C ILE A 104 -9.53 -9.75 7.69
N LEU A 105 -10.61 -10.11 8.39
CA LEU A 105 -11.75 -10.80 7.81
C LEU A 105 -12.44 -9.96 6.73
N VAL A 106 -12.64 -8.66 6.98
CA VAL A 106 -13.26 -7.72 6.02
C VAL A 106 -12.37 -7.55 4.79
N GLN A 107 -11.06 -7.40 4.96
CA GLN A 107 -10.10 -7.25 3.87
C GLN A 107 -10.05 -8.52 3.00
N LEU A 108 -10.00 -9.72 3.62
CA LEU A 108 -10.05 -10.99 2.89
C LEU A 108 -11.35 -11.17 2.12
N LEU A 109 -12.49 -10.91 2.75
CA LEU A 109 -13.80 -11.02 2.11
C LEU A 109 -13.94 -10.04 0.94
N SER A 110 -13.48 -8.80 1.13
CA SER A 110 -13.50 -7.80 0.06
C SER A 110 -12.62 -8.21 -1.13
N ALA A 111 -11.39 -8.66 -0.87
CA ALA A 111 -10.48 -9.08 -1.92
C ALA A 111 -11.01 -10.32 -2.68
N PHE A 112 -11.67 -11.25 -1.99
CA PHE A 112 -12.41 -12.35 -2.61
C PHE A 112 -13.53 -11.83 -3.54
N CYS A 113 -14.39 -10.93 -3.06
CA CYS A 113 -15.49 -10.38 -3.85
C CYS A 113 -15.00 -9.57 -5.06
N ALA A 114 -13.94 -8.78 -4.90
CA ALA A 114 -13.33 -8.04 -6.00
C ALA A 114 -12.75 -8.98 -7.06
N SER A 115 -12.18 -10.11 -6.65
CA SER A 115 -11.71 -11.15 -7.57
C SER A 115 -12.85 -11.75 -8.39
N GLY A 116 -14.01 -11.99 -7.76
CA GLY A 116 -15.23 -12.38 -8.46
C GLY A 116 -15.70 -11.34 -9.47
N ALA A 117 -15.68 -10.06 -9.10
CA ALA A 117 -16.01 -8.97 -10.02
C ALA A 117 -15.04 -8.89 -11.21
N THR A 118 -13.72 -9.02 -10.96
CA THR A 118 -12.71 -9.05 -12.02
C THR A 118 -12.91 -10.25 -12.95
N TYR A 119 -13.18 -11.43 -12.40
CA TYR A 119 -13.46 -12.65 -13.18
C TYR A 119 -14.66 -12.48 -14.09
N VAL A 120 -15.77 -11.92 -13.59
CA VAL A 120 -16.96 -11.65 -14.40
C VAL A 120 -16.66 -10.60 -15.48
N LEU A 121 -15.94 -9.52 -15.12
CA LEU A 121 -15.57 -8.45 -16.06
C LEU A 121 -14.69 -8.94 -17.21
N TYR A 122 -13.77 -9.86 -16.95
CA TYR A 122 -12.84 -10.43 -17.93
C TYR A 122 -13.23 -11.84 -18.39
N HIS A 123 -14.45 -12.30 -18.11
CA HIS A 123 -14.87 -13.68 -18.38
C HIS A 123 -14.59 -14.09 -19.83
N ASP A 124 -15.08 -13.31 -20.80
CA ASP A 124 -14.93 -13.64 -22.22
C ASP A 124 -13.46 -13.56 -22.68
N ALA A 125 -12.69 -12.62 -22.14
CA ALA A 125 -11.27 -12.49 -22.42
C ALA A 125 -10.48 -13.69 -21.87
N LEU A 126 -10.79 -14.15 -20.66
CA LEU A 126 -10.22 -15.35 -20.05
C LEU A 126 -10.57 -16.60 -20.85
N GLN A 127 -11.84 -16.77 -21.23
CA GLN A 127 -12.27 -17.91 -22.05
C GLN A 127 -11.55 -17.93 -23.40
N ASN A 128 -11.46 -16.79 -24.09
CA ASN A 128 -10.75 -16.67 -25.36
C ASN A 128 -9.24 -16.95 -25.23
N TYR A 129 -8.60 -16.40 -24.20
CA TYR A 129 -7.15 -16.56 -23.99
C TYR A 129 -6.78 -18.01 -23.64
N THR A 130 -7.53 -18.63 -22.73
CA THR A 130 -7.25 -19.96 -22.17
C THR A 130 -7.89 -21.12 -22.94
N GLY A 131 -8.86 -20.86 -23.82
CA GLY A 131 -9.69 -21.91 -24.42
C GLY A 131 -10.59 -22.60 -23.39
N GLY A 132 -10.89 -21.92 -22.28
CA GLY A 132 -11.69 -22.44 -21.16
C GLY A 132 -10.92 -23.28 -20.14
N ASN A 133 -9.61 -23.47 -20.31
CA ASN A 133 -8.77 -24.20 -19.36
C ASN A 133 -8.03 -23.27 -18.39
N LEU A 134 -8.63 -23.02 -17.23
CA LEU A 134 -8.07 -22.16 -16.19
C LEU A 134 -6.98 -22.89 -15.41
N THR A 135 -5.73 -22.45 -15.53
CA THR A 135 -4.55 -23.12 -15.00
C THR A 135 -3.71 -22.20 -14.12
N VAL A 136 -2.99 -22.80 -13.16
CA VAL A 136 -2.10 -22.09 -12.22
C VAL A 136 -0.68 -22.02 -12.75
N THR A 137 -0.28 -22.99 -13.56
CA THR A 137 1.05 -23.09 -14.16
C THR A 137 0.96 -23.31 -15.66
N GLY A 138 2.04 -23.01 -16.37
CA GLY A 138 2.14 -23.16 -17.82
C GLY A 138 2.03 -21.84 -18.60
N PRO A 139 2.18 -21.88 -19.94
CA PRO A 139 2.35 -20.69 -20.77
C PRO A 139 1.10 -19.82 -20.92
N LYS A 140 -0.07 -20.34 -20.54
CA LYS A 140 -1.37 -19.64 -20.57
C LYS A 140 -2.03 -19.64 -19.18
N GLU A 141 -1.22 -19.76 -18.12
CA GLU A 141 -1.73 -19.64 -16.77
C GLU A 141 -2.38 -18.27 -16.56
N THR A 142 -3.38 -18.23 -15.71
CA THR A 142 -4.16 -17.02 -15.43
C THR A 142 -4.41 -16.84 -13.94
N ALA A 143 -3.88 -17.72 -13.09
CA ALA A 143 -4.05 -17.60 -11.65
C ALA A 143 -3.28 -16.38 -11.11
N SER A 144 -2.17 -16.02 -11.76
CA SER A 144 -1.34 -14.86 -11.43
C SER A 144 -2.04 -13.50 -11.59
N ILE A 145 -3.17 -13.45 -12.33
CA ILE A 145 -4.05 -12.27 -12.40
C ILE A 145 -4.62 -11.94 -11.01
N PHE A 146 -4.94 -12.97 -10.23
CA PHE A 146 -5.71 -12.84 -9.00
C PHE A 146 -4.84 -12.90 -7.75
N ALA A 147 -3.95 -13.88 -7.68
CA ALA A 147 -3.06 -14.15 -6.55
C ALA A 147 -1.61 -14.24 -7.01
N THR A 148 -0.65 -14.18 -6.09
CA THR A 148 0.78 -14.22 -6.45
C THR A 148 1.30 -15.64 -6.55
N TYR A 149 2.28 -15.84 -7.41
CA TYR A 149 3.01 -17.09 -7.55
C TYR A 149 4.50 -16.78 -7.70
N PRO A 150 5.38 -17.68 -7.25
CA PRO A 150 6.82 -17.46 -7.35
C PRO A 150 7.24 -17.60 -8.81
N ALA A 151 8.18 -16.76 -9.25
CA ALA A 151 8.85 -16.96 -10.52
C ALA A 151 9.52 -18.36 -10.55
N PRO A 152 9.70 -18.99 -11.73
CA PRO A 152 10.19 -20.37 -11.82
C PRO A 152 11.54 -20.63 -11.12
N TYR A 153 12.37 -19.60 -10.94
CA TYR A 153 13.67 -19.66 -10.29
C TYR A 153 13.65 -19.36 -8.79
N LEU A 154 12.53 -18.89 -8.23
CA LEU A 154 12.45 -18.42 -6.86
C LEU A 154 12.22 -19.59 -5.89
N SER A 155 13.16 -19.78 -4.95
CA SER A 155 13.00 -20.74 -3.85
C SER A 155 12.06 -20.19 -2.77
N LEU A 156 11.43 -21.08 -2.00
CA LEU A 156 10.58 -20.67 -0.87
C LEU A 156 11.35 -19.82 0.16
N ASN A 157 12.61 -20.16 0.44
CA ASN A 157 13.43 -19.42 1.41
C ASN A 157 13.68 -17.99 0.95
N ASN A 158 14.09 -17.80 -0.32
CA ASN A 158 14.33 -16.46 -0.85
C ASN A 158 13.02 -15.71 -1.08
N GLY A 159 11.92 -16.38 -1.44
CA GLY A 159 10.62 -15.75 -1.54
C GLY A 159 10.05 -15.32 -0.20
N PHE A 160 10.32 -16.06 0.87
CA PHE A 160 10.02 -15.62 2.24
C PHE A 160 10.82 -14.38 2.61
N LEU A 161 12.14 -14.39 2.37
CA LEU A 161 13.00 -13.23 2.63
C LEU A 161 12.59 -12.00 1.81
N ASP A 162 12.27 -12.19 0.52
CA ASP A 162 11.77 -11.17 -0.39
C ASP A 162 10.54 -10.47 0.19
N GLN A 163 9.57 -11.25 0.70
CA GLN A 163 8.37 -10.70 1.31
C GLN A 163 8.60 -10.05 2.68
N VAL A 164 9.52 -10.57 3.49
CA VAL A 164 9.92 -9.91 4.74
C VAL A 164 10.55 -8.54 4.46
N LEU A 165 11.49 -8.47 3.51
CA LEU A 165 12.18 -7.22 3.16
C LEU A 165 11.23 -6.23 2.47
N GLY A 166 10.45 -6.70 1.49
CA GLY A 166 9.50 -5.87 0.76
C GLY A 166 8.45 -5.27 1.69
N THR A 167 7.85 -6.07 2.57
CA THR A 167 6.86 -5.55 3.52
C THR A 167 7.51 -4.71 4.62
N GLY A 168 8.74 -5.03 5.03
CA GLY A 168 9.53 -4.20 5.93
C GLY A 168 9.72 -2.79 5.37
N MET A 169 10.15 -2.68 4.11
CA MET A 169 10.31 -1.38 3.43
C MET A 169 8.97 -0.66 3.23
N LEU A 170 7.90 -1.39 2.93
CA LEU A 170 6.55 -0.83 2.90
C LEU A 170 6.20 -0.18 4.25
N ILE A 171 6.38 -0.89 5.37
CA ILE A 171 6.02 -0.35 6.69
C ILE A 171 6.94 0.81 7.10
N VAL A 172 8.24 0.74 6.83
CA VAL A 172 9.17 1.87 7.06
C VAL A 172 8.69 3.10 6.29
N GLY A 173 8.37 2.96 5.00
CA GLY A 173 7.88 4.06 4.18
C GLY A 173 6.52 4.61 4.67
N LEU A 174 5.57 3.73 5.01
CA LEU A 174 4.26 4.15 5.54
C LEU A 174 4.39 4.90 6.87
N LEU A 175 5.20 4.40 7.80
CA LEU A 175 5.44 5.09 9.06
C LEU A 175 6.16 6.43 8.83
N ALA A 176 7.13 6.49 7.91
CA ALA A 176 7.81 7.73 7.55
C ALA A 176 6.86 8.79 6.97
N ILE A 177 5.87 8.39 6.17
CA ILE A 177 4.84 9.27 5.58
C ILE A 177 3.84 9.74 6.64
N LEU A 178 3.46 8.87 7.57
CA LEU A 178 2.41 9.14 8.57
C LEU A 178 2.95 9.82 9.84
N ASP A 179 4.26 9.82 10.06
CA ASP A 179 4.90 10.46 11.20
C ASP A 179 4.95 11.99 11.03
N ARG A 180 4.15 12.69 11.84
CA ARG A 180 4.06 14.15 11.84
C ARG A 180 5.30 14.86 12.37
N ARG A 181 6.23 14.14 13.03
CA ARG A 181 7.52 14.69 13.47
C ARG A 181 8.60 14.56 12.39
N ASN A 182 8.35 13.73 11.38
CA ASN A 182 9.24 13.56 10.24
C ASN A 182 8.95 14.61 9.15
N LYS A 183 9.68 14.53 8.03
CA LYS A 183 9.42 15.36 6.84
C LYS A 183 7.96 15.23 6.40
N GLY A 184 7.21 16.31 6.59
CA GLY A 184 5.78 16.34 6.33
C GLY A 184 5.44 16.19 4.84
N VAL A 185 4.33 15.48 4.57
CA VAL A 185 3.65 15.48 3.28
C VAL A 185 2.54 16.54 3.34
N PRO A 186 2.34 17.38 2.30
CA PRO A 186 1.22 18.32 2.27
C PRO A 186 -0.11 17.61 2.50
N ALA A 187 -0.98 18.21 3.32
CA ALA A 187 -2.24 17.60 3.71
C ALA A 187 -3.09 17.22 2.48
N GLY A 188 -3.54 15.97 2.44
CA GLY A 188 -4.31 15.40 1.33
C GLY A 188 -3.46 14.74 0.25
N LEU A 189 -2.13 14.86 0.26
CA LEU A 189 -1.22 14.17 -0.67
C LEU A 189 -0.65 12.86 -0.11
N GLU A 190 -0.89 12.54 1.16
CA GLU A 190 -0.43 11.29 1.78
C GLU A 190 -0.80 10.06 0.93
N PRO A 191 -2.04 9.92 0.40
CA PRO A 191 -2.40 8.79 -0.45
C PRO A 191 -1.56 8.68 -1.73
N VAL A 192 -1.22 9.81 -2.35
CA VAL A 192 -0.39 9.84 -3.58
C VAL A 192 1.03 9.40 -3.29
N VAL A 193 1.60 9.86 -2.16
CA VAL A 193 2.95 9.45 -1.74
C VAL A 193 2.99 7.97 -1.38
N VAL A 194 1.93 7.44 -0.77
CA VAL A 194 1.80 5.99 -0.55
C VAL A 194 1.73 5.23 -1.89
N GLY A 195 1.00 5.73 -2.88
CA GLY A 195 1.03 5.18 -4.23
C GLY A 195 2.44 5.14 -4.83
N MET A 196 3.20 6.24 -4.72
CA MET A 196 4.59 6.29 -5.18
C MET A 196 5.49 5.27 -4.46
N LEU A 197 5.30 5.07 -3.15
CA LEU A 197 6.00 4.03 -2.39
C LEU A 197 5.72 2.63 -2.96
N ILE A 198 4.45 2.32 -3.22
CA ILE A 198 4.05 1.03 -3.81
C ILE A 198 4.64 0.85 -5.21
N LEU A 199 4.63 1.91 -6.03
CA LEU A 199 5.23 1.88 -7.37
C LEU A 199 6.74 1.60 -7.29
N ALA A 200 7.46 2.30 -6.40
CA ALA A 200 8.88 2.10 -6.20
C ALA A 200 9.20 0.65 -5.78
N LEU A 201 8.43 0.07 -4.86
CA LEU A 201 8.56 -1.32 -4.45
C LEU A 201 8.28 -2.29 -5.61
N GLY A 202 7.20 -2.06 -6.37
CA GLY A 202 6.84 -2.89 -7.53
C GLY A 202 7.93 -2.90 -8.61
N LEU A 203 8.49 -1.74 -8.93
CA LEU A 203 9.55 -1.61 -9.92
C LEU A 203 10.91 -2.12 -9.43
N SER A 204 11.12 -2.23 -8.11
CA SER A 204 12.40 -2.68 -7.54
C SER A 204 12.41 -4.17 -7.17
N MET A 205 11.25 -4.73 -6.80
CA MET A 205 11.13 -6.07 -6.20
C MET A 205 10.05 -6.94 -6.88
N GLY A 206 9.43 -6.45 -7.96
CA GLY A 206 8.31 -7.13 -8.62
C GLY A 206 8.64 -8.46 -9.29
N ALA A 207 9.86 -8.64 -9.80
CA ALA A 207 10.20 -9.76 -10.70
C ALA A 207 10.14 -11.14 -10.03
N ASN A 208 10.39 -11.22 -8.72
CA ASN A 208 10.43 -12.50 -7.99
C ASN A 208 9.04 -13.13 -7.84
N CYS A 209 8.05 -12.34 -7.41
CA CYS A 209 6.72 -12.87 -7.07
C CYS A 209 5.58 -11.83 -7.16
N GLY A 210 5.80 -10.67 -7.80
CA GLY A 210 4.75 -9.67 -8.04
C GLY A 210 4.35 -8.84 -6.82
N ILE A 211 5.26 -8.63 -5.85
CA ILE A 211 5.08 -7.85 -4.60
C ILE A 211 3.74 -8.10 -3.87
N PRO A 212 3.49 -9.31 -3.34
CA PRO A 212 2.29 -9.60 -2.54
C PRO A 212 2.09 -8.57 -1.42
N LEU A 213 3.10 -8.36 -0.55
CA LEU A 213 3.21 -7.36 0.53
C LEU A 213 2.04 -7.26 1.53
N ASN A 214 0.96 -7.98 1.27
CA ASN A 214 -0.37 -7.81 1.83
C ASN A 214 -1.07 -9.18 1.80
N PRO A 215 -1.27 -9.82 2.97
CA PRO A 215 -1.92 -11.12 3.04
C PRO A 215 -3.32 -11.16 2.42
N ALA A 216 -4.09 -10.07 2.49
CA ALA A 216 -5.43 -9.99 1.91
C ALA A 216 -5.40 -9.91 0.37
N ARG A 217 -4.36 -9.29 -0.21
CA ARG A 217 -4.14 -9.21 -1.66
C ARG A 217 -3.90 -10.59 -2.28
N ASP A 218 -3.47 -11.57 -1.49
CA ASP A 218 -3.17 -12.91 -1.97
C ASP A 218 -4.23 -13.94 -1.57
N LEU A 219 -4.47 -14.09 -0.27
CA LEU A 219 -5.28 -15.20 0.25
C LEU A 219 -6.76 -15.09 -0.15
N GLY A 220 -7.34 -13.89 -0.13
CA GLY A 220 -8.73 -13.68 -0.57
C GLY A 220 -8.94 -14.07 -2.04
N PRO A 221 -8.14 -13.51 -2.98
CA PRO A 221 -8.19 -13.91 -4.38
C PRO A 221 -7.82 -15.37 -4.66
N ARG A 222 -6.91 -15.96 -3.88
CA ARG A 222 -6.54 -17.38 -3.99
C ARG A 222 -7.70 -18.30 -3.60
N LEU A 223 -8.43 -17.95 -2.54
CA LEU A 223 -9.66 -18.65 -2.16
C LEU A 223 -10.73 -18.53 -3.26
N PHE A 224 -10.81 -17.38 -3.93
CA PHE A 224 -11.70 -17.21 -5.07
C PHE A 224 -11.31 -18.12 -6.24
N THR A 225 -10.04 -18.11 -6.67
CA THR A 225 -9.61 -18.94 -7.82
C THR A 225 -9.74 -20.43 -7.53
N TYR A 226 -9.54 -20.87 -6.28
CA TYR A 226 -9.81 -22.24 -5.84
C TYR A 226 -11.24 -22.68 -6.20
N VAL A 227 -12.25 -21.87 -5.84
CA VAL A 227 -13.66 -22.20 -6.08
C VAL A 227 -14.14 -21.86 -7.50
N ALA A 228 -13.45 -20.97 -8.22
CA ALA A 228 -13.86 -20.47 -9.52
C ALA A 228 -13.38 -21.32 -10.72
N GLY A 229 -12.60 -22.38 -10.48
CA GLY A 229 -12.26 -23.37 -11.51
C GLY A 229 -10.77 -23.63 -11.72
N TRP A 230 -9.86 -22.89 -11.08
CA TRP A 230 -8.42 -23.22 -11.09
C TRP A 230 -8.11 -24.44 -10.20
N GLY A 231 -9.00 -24.75 -9.25
CA GLY A 231 -8.93 -25.97 -8.44
C GLY A 231 -7.83 -25.95 -7.38
N PRO A 232 -7.49 -27.12 -6.79
CA PRO A 232 -6.60 -27.23 -5.64
C PRO A 232 -5.15 -26.84 -5.92
N GLU A 233 -4.73 -26.78 -7.20
CA GLU A 233 -3.38 -26.40 -7.57
C GLU A 233 -2.99 -25.00 -7.05
N VAL A 234 -3.97 -24.11 -6.83
CA VAL A 234 -3.73 -22.76 -6.28
C VAL A 234 -3.09 -22.79 -4.88
N PHE A 235 -3.20 -23.91 -4.15
CA PHE A 235 -2.58 -24.12 -2.84
C PHE A 235 -1.38 -25.08 -2.86
N SER A 236 -1.06 -25.72 -3.98
CA SER A 236 0.10 -26.62 -4.10
C SER A 236 1.20 -26.07 -5.03
N ALA A 237 0.87 -25.18 -5.97
CA ALA A 237 1.82 -24.57 -6.88
C ALA A 237 2.96 -23.83 -6.15
N GLY A 238 4.13 -23.80 -6.78
CA GLY A 238 5.31 -23.14 -6.20
C GLY A 238 5.80 -23.80 -4.91
N ASN A 239 5.67 -25.13 -4.80
CA ASN A 239 6.00 -25.92 -3.60
C ASN A 239 5.18 -25.52 -2.37
N GLY A 240 3.88 -25.24 -2.55
CA GLY A 240 3.02 -24.75 -1.48
C GLY A 240 3.28 -23.28 -1.15
N TRP A 241 3.47 -22.44 -2.17
CA TRP A 241 3.77 -21.00 -2.04
C TRP A 241 2.79 -20.23 -1.15
N TRP A 242 1.51 -20.62 -1.13
CA TRP A 242 0.39 -19.88 -0.56
C TRP A 242 0.61 -19.28 0.84
N TRP A 243 1.39 -19.93 1.70
CA TRP A 243 1.60 -19.47 3.08
C TRP A 243 2.64 -18.34 3.16
N VAL A 244 3.55 -18.24 2.19
CA VAL A 244 4.58 -17.20 2.14
C VAL A 244 3.96 -15.79 2.09
N PRO A 245 3.08 -15.45 1.13
CA PRO A 245 2.44 -14.13 1.11
C PRO A 245 1.46 -13.90 2.26
N VAL A 246 1.18 -14.90 3.09
CA VAL A 246 0.36 -14.76 4.31
C VAL A 246 1.23 -14.45 5.52
N VAL A 247 2.30 -15.22 5.75
CA VAL A 247 3.12 -15.13 6.97
C VAL A 247 4.25 -14.11 6.83
N ALA A 248 4.98 -14.13 5.71
CA ALA A 248 6.16 -13.30 5.53
C ALA A 248 5.86 -11.78 5.63
N PRO A 249 4.75 -11.26 5.06
CA PRO A 249 4.39 -9.86 5.26
C PRO A 249 4.12 -9.47 6.72
N LEU A 250 3.59 -10.37 7.55
CA LEU A 250 3.36 -10.08 8.97
C LEU A 250 4.70 -9.97 9.74
N VAL A 251 5.65 -10.85 9.42
CA VAL A 251 7.02 -10.77 9.93
C VAL A 251 7.70 -9.49 9.45
N GLY A 252 7.62 -9.20 8.15
CA GLY A 252 8.14 -7.97 7.55
C GLY A 252 7.53 -6.72 8.19
N ALA A 253 6.23 -6.72 8.49
CA ALA A 253 5.60 -5.58 9.14
C ALA A 253 6.10 -5.36 10.57
N THR A 254 6.32 -6.43 11.31
CA THR A 254 6.87 -6.36 12.67
C THR A 254 8.29 -5.82 12.65
N VAL A 255 9.14 -6.36 11.77
CA VAL A 255 10.54 -5.91 11.58
C VAL A 255 10.58 -4.46 11.11
N GLY A 256 9.83 -4.09 10.08
CA GLY A 256 9.77 -2.73 9.55
C GLY A 256 9.28 -1.71 10.58
N THR A 257 8.29 -2.08 11.40
CA THR A 257 7.84 -1.25 12.52
C THR A 257 8.97 -1.03 13.52
N ALA A 258 9.61 -2.09 13.98
CA ALA A 258 10.72 -1.99 14.94
C ALA A 258 11.87 -1.15 14.38
N THR A 259 12.27 -1.37 13.12
CA THR A 259 13.32 -0.61 12.43
C THR A 259 13.01 0.88 12.39
N TYR A 260 11.81 1.28 11.99
CA TYR A 260 11.45 2.70 11.93
C TYR A 260 11.40 3.34 13.32
N GLN A 261 10.81 2.65 14.29
CA GLN A 261 10.72 3.16 15.66
C GLN A 261 12.11 3.37 16.26
N LEU A 262 12.99 2.36 16.15
CA LEU A 262 14.31 2.38 16.75
C LEU A 262 15.28 3.34 16.07
N LEU A 263 15.25 3.44 14.74
CA LEU A 263 16.27 4.19 13.99
C LEU A 263 15.83 5.60 13.57
N VAL A 264 14.53 5.92 13.63
CA VAL A 264 14.01 7.24 13.23
C VAL A 264 13.14 7.84 14.32
N ALA A 265 12.04 7.17 14.70
CA ALA A 265 11.03 7.80 15.55
C ALA A 265 11.54 8.19 16.96
N LEU A 266 12.41 7.36 17.55
CA LEU A 266 13.06 7.64 18.84
C LEU A 266 14.09 8.79 18.79
N HIS A 267 14.54 9.17 17.60
CA HIS A 267 15.63 10.14 17.41
C HIS A 267 15.15 11.51 16.91
N HIS A 268 13.84 11.73 16.79
CA HIS A 268 13.30 13.07 16.51
C HIS A 268 13.66 14.04 17.64
N PRO A 269 14.04 15.30 17.34
CA PRO A 269 14.38 16.28 18.36
C PRO A 269 13.26 16.49 19.38
N GLU A 270 13.63 16.60 20.65
CA GLU A 270 12.72 16.92 21.75
C GLU A 270 12.64 18.44 21.91
N GLY A 271 11.58 19.06 21.37
CA GLY A 271 11.37 20.51 21.45
C GLY A 271 12.05 21.29 20.32
N PRO A 272 11.92 22.64 20.31
CA PRO A 272 12.61 23.44 19.31
C PRO A 272 14.11 23.26 19.50
N GLU A 273 14.79 22.64 18.53
CA GLU A 273 16.25 22.69 18.47
C GLU A 273 16.68 24.16 18.57
N PRO A 274 17.71 24.49 19.39
CA PRO A 274 18.25 25.84 19.38
C PRO A 274 18.65 26.14 17.95
N ALA A 275 17.95 27.11 17.36
CA ALA A 275 18.02 27.41 15.95
C ALA A 275 19.48 27.44 15.50
N GLN A 276 19.87 26.53 14.60
CA GLN A 276 21.11 26.69 13.83
C GLN A 276 21.08 27.99 13.01
N ASP A 277 19.92 28.65 12.95
CA ASP A 277 19.78 30.03 12.51
C ASP A 277 20.49 31.06 13.40
N LEU A 278 20.92 30.74 14.63
CA LEU A 278 21.78 31.64 15.39
C LEU A 278 23.20 31.72 14.81
N VAL A 279 23.72 30.63 14.23
CA VAL A 279 25.05 30.66 13.58
C VAL A 279 24.97 31.38 12.24
N SER A 280 23.89 31.18 11.46
CA SER A 280 23.72 31.90 10.19
C SER A 280 23.25 33.36 10.38
N ALA A 281 22.51 33.68 11.45
CA ALA A 281 22.21 35.06 11.84
C ALA A 281 23.42 35.79 12.42
N GLN A 282 24.28 35.10 13.19
CA GLN A 282 25.56 35.67 13.65
C GLN A 282 26.52 35.91 12.48
N HIS A 283 26.56 35.01 11.48
CA HIS A 283 27.35 35.25 10.26
C HIS A 283 26.81 36.44 9.44
N LYS A 284 25.49 36.58 9.31
CA LYS A 284 24.89 37.75 8.63
C LYS A 284 25.06 39.06 9.41
N ALA A 285 25.02 39.03 10.74
CA ALA A 285 25.27 40.21 11.57
C ALA A 285 26.76 40.62 11.50
N SER A 286 27.68 39.65 11.51
CA SER A 286 29.12 39.89 11.34
C SER A 286 29.47 40.47 9.98
N GLU A 287 28.77 40.10 8.90
CA GLU A 287 29.01 40.67 7.57
C GLU A 287 28.44 42.11 7.45
N LEU A 288 27.33 42.41 8.12
CA LEU A 288 26.74 43.75 8.14
C LEU A 288 27.53 44.75 8.98
N GLU A 289 28.27 44.29 9.99
CA GLU A 289 29.05 45.16 10.89
C GLU A 289 30.42 45.58 10.34
N THR A 290 30.73 45.37 9.05
CA THR A 290 31.94 45.98 8.45
C THR A 290 31.61 47.40 7.96
N PRO A 291 31.99 48.48 8.67
CA PRO A 291 31.58 49.84 8.31
C PRO A 291 32.50 50.36 7.21
N ALA A 292 32.00 50.47 5.99
CA ALA A 292 32.66 51.14 4.87
C ALA A 292 32.64 52.69 5.00
N SER A 293 32.53 53.25 6.21
CA SER A 293 32.41 54.69 6.43
C SER A 293 33.22 55.15 7.65
N ALA A 294 34.54 55.01 7.57
CA ALA A 294 35.47 55.75 8.42
C ALA A 294 36.56 56.48 7.60
N GLN A 295 36.30 56.71 6.29
CA GLN A 295 37.13 57.57 5.45
C GLN A 295 36.37 58.84 5.06
N MET A 296 36.31 59.81 5.98
CA MET A 296 36.11 61.25 5.71
C MET A 296 36.33 61.95 7.07
N LEU A 297 37.56 62.29 7.45
CA LEU A 297 38.33 63.45 6.98
C LEU A 297 37.64 64.77 7.35
N GLU A 298 37.76 65.15 8.63
CA GLU A 298 37.83 66.57 9.00
C GLU A 298 39.15 66.81 9.73
N CYS A 299 39.99 67.50 8.98
CA CYS A 299 41.34 67.93 9.25
C CYS A 299 41.29 69.47 9.36
N LYS A 300 42.23 70.01 10.14
CA LYS A 300 42.68 71.42 10.21
C LYS A 300 42.06 72.32 11.29
N LEU A 301 42.78 72.38 12.40
CA LEU A 301 43.38 73.65 12.86
C LEU A 301 44.55 74.02 11.93
#